data_AF-A0A9E1WAV5-F1
#
_entry.id   AF-A0A9E1WAV5-F1
#
_cell.length_a   1.000
_cell.length_b   1.000
_cell.length_c   1.000
_cell.angle_alpha   90.00
_cell.angle_beta   90.00
_cell.angle_gamma   90.00
#
_symmetry.space_group_name_H-M   'P 1'
#
loop_
_entity.id
_entity.type
_entity.pdbx_description
1 polymer ?
#
loop_
_entity_poly.entity_id
_entity_poly.type
_entity_poly.pdbx_seq_one_letter_code
_entity_poly.pdbx_strand_id
1 'polypeptide(L)'
;MRENLLKECRVIDEHCTFSAEVHHIIAVNENRYEKLVRAVPAVITAISSSLSFQSPDNEIWQWLTVVAAITTVLASIFDFKKSYQSHIDAAKGFTILKHEARALVLAFHENMGDDELRSETRRLLDEYMNLVRSAPPTTTAAFNKARNHIESEGRHKSVESE
;
A
#
# COMPACT_ATOMS: atom_id res chain seq x y z
N MET A 1 11.01 0.47 -33.94
CA MET A 1 10.90 1.67 -33.06
C MET A 1 9.61 1.61 -32.25
N ARG A 2 8.46 1.45 -32.91
CA ARG A 2 7.15 1.25 -32.25
C ARG A 2 7.13 0.10 -31.23
N GLU A 3 7.67 -1.05 -31.59
CA GLU A 3 7.77 -2.21 -30.69
C GLU A 3 8.57 -1.90 -29.41
N ASN A 4 9.61 -1.07 -29.49
CA ASN A 4 10.38 -0.68 -28.31
C ASN A 4 9.53 0.19 -27.37
N LEU A 5 8.73 1.12 -27.91
CA LEU A 5 7.81 1.94 -27.12
C LEU A 5 6.73 1.09 -26.44
N LEU A 6 6.19 0.11 -27.15
CA LEU A 6 5.22 -0.84 -26.57
C LEU A 6 5.86 -1.70 -25.48
N LYS A 7 7.11 -2.12 -25.67
CA LYS A 7 7.86 -2.85 -24.64
C LYS A 7 8.09 -1.99 -23.40
N GLU A 8 8.42 -0.71 -23.55
CA GLU A 8 8.53 0.23 -22.42
C GLU A 8 7.19 0.35 -21.67
N CYS A 9 6.07 0.49 -22.38
CA CYS A 9 4.75 0.53 -21.75
C CYS A 9 4.41 -0.76 -20.99
N ARG A 10 4.81 -1.94 -21.51
CA ARG A 10 4.64 -3.22 -20.80
C ARG A 10 5.48 -3.29 -19.53
N VAL A 11 6.72 -2.81 -19.55
CA VAL A 11 7.57 -2.72 -18.36
C VAL A 11 6.94 -1.80 -17.31
N ILE A 12 6.36 -0.67 -17.74
CA ILE A 12 5.63 0.24 -16.84
C ILE A 12 4.41 -0.47 -16.24
N ASP A 13 3.61 -1.19 -17.04
CA ASP A 13 2.44 -1.98 -16.55
C ASP A 13 2.86 -2.98 -15.46
N GLU A 14 3.95 -3.72 -15.68
CA GLU A 14 4.47 -4.70 -14.73
C GLU A 14 4.98 -4.04 -13.45
N HIS A 15 5.81 -3.01 -13.57
CA HIS A 15 6.35 -2.29 -12.41
C HIS A 15 5.24 -1.63 -11.57
N CYS A 16 4.24 -1.06 -12.23
CA CYS A 16 3.07 -0.47 -11.57
C CYS A 16 2.23 -1.54 -10.87
N THR A 17 2.09 -2.72 -11.46
CA THR A 17 1.39 -3.86 -10.86
C THR A 17 2.04 -4.28 -9.54
N PHE A 18 3.35 -4.53 -9.55
CA PHE A 18 4.07 -4.88 -8.33
C PHE A 18 4.00 -3.77 -7.28
N SER A 19 4.22 -2.52 -7.69
CA SER A 19 4.21 -1.38 -6.76
C SER A 19 2.84 -1.18 -6.12
N ALA A 20 1.76 -1.24 -6.91
CA ALA A 20 0.40 -1.14 -6.41
C ALA A 20 0.09 -2.20 -5.35
N GLU A 21 0.47 -3.46 -5.61
CA GLU A 21 0.20 -4.58 -4.70
C GLU A 21 0.98 -4.44 -3.39
N VAL A 22 2.25 -4.01 -3.46
CA VAL A 22 3.06 -3.75 -2.27
C VAL A 22 2.41 -2.67 -1.39
N HIS A 23 2.01 -1.56 -1.98
CA HIS A 23 1.38 -0.47 -1.23
C HIS A 23 0.01 -0.88 -0.66
N HIS A 24 -0.77 -1.69 -1.39
CA HIS A 24 -2.03 -2.24 -0.89
C HIS A 24 -1.83 -3.18 0.31
N ILE A 25 -0.84 -4.07 0.26
CA ILE A 25 -0.51 -4.98 1.37
C ILE A 25 -0.08 -4.21 2.62
N ILE A 26 0.74 -3.17 2.46
CA ILE A 26 1.17 -2.32 3.57
C ILE A 26 -0.05 -1.62 4.18
N ALA A 27 -0.90 -1.00 3.36
CA ALA A 27 -2.09 -0.32 3.83
C ALA A 27 -3.04 -1.26 4.61
N VAL A 28 -3.30 -2.47 4.10
CA VAL A 28 -4.14 -3.43 4.82
C VAL A 28 -3.53 -3.80 6.19
N ASN A 29 -2.21 -3.91 6.27
CA ASN A 29 -1.51 -4.21 7.51
C ASN A 29 -1.62 -3.05 8.51
N GLU A 30 -1.41 -1.82 8.05
CA GLU A 30 -1.51 -0.61 8.89
C GLU A 30 -2.92 -0.39 9.44
N ASN A 31 -3.97 -0.64 8.64
CA ASN A 31 -5.35 -0.57 9.11
C ASN A 31 -5.65 -1.62 10.19
N ARG A 32 -5.05 -2.82 10.09
CA ARG A 32 -5.16 -3.85 11.14
C ARG A 32 -4.44 -3.41 12.42
N TYR A 33 -3.26 -2.82 12.29
CA TYR A 33 -2.53 -2.27 13.44
C TYR A 33 -3.27 -1.12 14.10
N GLU A 34 -3.80 -0.17 13.34
CA GLU A 34 -4.62 0.94 13.88
C GLU A 34 -5.78 0.40 14.72
N LYS A 35 -6.52 -0.57 14.18
CA LYS A 35 -7.64 -1.21 14.89
C LYS A 35 -7.17 -1.93 16.16
N LEU A 36 -6.07 -2.68 16.09
CA LEU A 36 -5.53 -3.41 17.23
C LEU A 36 -5.06 -2.46 18.34
N VAL A 37 -4.28 -1.45 17.97
CA VAL A 37 -3.71 -0.47 18.88
C VAL A 37 -4.80 0.43 19.50
N ARG A 38 -5.92 0.65 18.81
CA ARG A 38 -7.08 1.34 19.40
C ARG A 38 -7.92 0.42 20.30
N ALA A 39 -8.05 -0.85 19.96
CA ALA A 39 -8.88 -1.79 20.70
C ALA A 39 -8.23 -2.27 22.00
N VAL A 40 -6.92 -2.57 21.99
CA VAL A 40 -6.22 -3.16 23.15
C VAL A 40 -6.26 -2.25 24.39
N PRO A 41 -5.91 -0.96 24.32
CA PRO A 41 -5.98 -0.08 25.48
C PRO A 41 -7.41 0.14 25.96
N ALA A 42 -8.40 0.17 25.06
CA ALA A 42 -9.80 0.32 25.44
C ALA A 42 -10.29 -0.89 26.26
N VAL A 43 -9.94 -2.10 25.84
CA VAL A 43 -10.26 -3.34 26.57
C VAL A 43 -9.54 -3.37 27.92
N ILE A 44 -8.24 -3.04 27.94
CA ILE A 44 -7.46 -3.00 29.19
C ILE A 44 -8.03 -1.96 30.15
N THR A 45 -8.41 -0.78 29.66
CA THR A 45 -9.01 0.28 30.49
C THR A 45 -10.36 -0.15 31.05
N ALA A 46 -11.21 -0.81 30.26
CA ALA A 46 -12.50 -1.33 30.71
C ALA A 46 -12.35 -2.43 31.79
N ILE A 47 -11.39 -3.35 31.61
CA ILE A 47 -11.11 -4.41 32.59
C ILE A 47 -10.48 -3.81 33.86
N SER A 48 -9.49 -2.93 33.71
CA SER A 48 -8.78 -2.33 34.85
C SER A 48 -9.70 -1.43 35.68
N SER A 49 -10.59 -0.65 35.05
CA SER A 49 -11.57 0.19 35.76
C SER A 49 -12.64 -0.63 36.48
N SER A 50 -13.09 -1.75 35.91
CA SER A 50 -14.06 -2.64 36.57
C SER A 50 -13.45 -3.42 37.75
N LEU A 51 -12.21 -3.90 37.62
CA LEU A 51 -11.52 -4.63 38.70
C LEU A 51 -10.95 -3.74 39.80
N SER A 52 -10.50 -2.52 39.50
CA SER A 52 -10.01 -1.58 40.52
C SER A 52 -11.10 -1.20 41.53
N PHE A 53 -12.37 -1.32 41.16
CA PHE A 53 -13.50 -1.11 42.06
C PHE A 53 -13.67 -2.23 43.11
N GLN A 54 -13.18 -3.45 42.83
CA GLN A 54 -13.35 -4.62 43.71
C GLN A 54 -12.12 -4.94 44.56
N SER A 55 -10.92 -4.48 44.21
CA SER A 55 -9.68 -4.80 44.95
C SER A 55 -8.64 -3.68 44.81
N PRO A 56 -8.71 -2.62 45.64
CA PRO A 56 -7.84 -1.44 45.51
C PRO A 56 -6.36 -1.70 45.81
N ASP A 57 -6.03 -2.79 46.51
CA ASP A 57 -4.67 -3.05 47.04
C ASP A 57 -3.76 -3.82 46.08
N ASN A 58 -4.24 -4.16 44.86
CA ASN A 58 -3.51 -5.03 43.96
C ASN A 58 -2.65 -4.22 42.94
N GLU A 59 -1.37 -4.06 43.28
CA GLU A 59 -0.34 -3.27 42.58
C GLU A 59 -0.17 -3.64 41.08
N ILE A 60 -0.48 -4.91 40.73
CA ILE A 60 -0.36 -5.42 39.35
C ILE A 60 -1.31 -4.67 38.39
N TRP A 61 -2.54 -4.36 38.82
CA TRP A 61 -3.53 -3.67 37.98
C TRP A 61 -3.17 -2.21 37.73
N GLN A 62 -2.53 -1.57 38.70
CA GLN A 62 -2.06 -0.20 38.56
C GLN A 62 -0.95 -0.12 37.49
N TRP A 63 0.00 -1.06 37.49
CA TRP A 63 1.05 -1.14 36.46
C TRP A 63 0.50 -1.42 35.06
N LEU A 64 -0.52 -2.26 34.95
CA LEU A 64 -1.17 -2.59 33.69
C LEU A 64 -1.86 -1.37 33.07
N THR A 65 -2.44 -0.51 33.91
CA THR A 65 -3.04 0.77 33.50
C THR A 65 -1.99 1.75 32.98
N VAL A 66 -0.82 1.82 33.63
CA VAL A 66 0.32 2.64 33.17
C VAL A 66 0.84 2.16 31.82
N VAL A 67 1.00 0.85 31.61
CA VAL A 67 1.41 0.28 30.31
C VAL A 67 0.38 0.57 29.21
N ALA A 68 -0.91 0.51 29.53
CA ALA A 68 -1.98 0.88 28.59
C ALA A 68 -1.94 2.37 28.22
N ALA A 69 -1.65 3.25 29.19
CA ALA A 69 -1.50 4.67 28.93
C ALA A 69 -0.27 4.96 28.04
N ILE A 70 0.88 4.34 28.31
CA ILE A 70 2.11 4.49 27.51
C ILE A 70 1.87 4.01 26.07
N THR A 71 1.24 2.85 25.90
CA THR A 71 0.92 2.33 24.55
C THR A 71 -0.08 3.22 23.80
N THR A 72 -1.05 3.83 24.50
CA THR A 72 -1.98 4.80 23.91
C THR A 72 -1.31 6.09 23.49
N VAL A 73 -0.35 6.60 24.27
CA VAL A 73 0.43 7.80 23.91
C VAL A 73 1.36 7.51 22.74
N LEU A 74 2.04 6.35 22.73
CA LEU A 74 2.85 5.95 21.57
C LEU A 74 2.00 5.79 20.31
N ALA A 75 0.79 5.24 20.47
CA ALA A 75 -0.17 5.11 19.38
C ALA A 75 -0.67 6.44 18.83
N SER A 76 -0.84 7.47 19.67
CA SER A 76 -1.28 8.79 19.21
C SER A 76 -0.16 9.57 18.53
N ILE A 77 1.10 9.26 18.84
CA ILE A 77 2.28 9.81 18.16
C ILE A 77 2.45 9.18 16.76
N PHE A 78 2.13 7.89 16.60
CA PHE A 78 2.12 7.24 15.30
C PHE A 78 0.80 7.51 14.56
N ASP A 79 0.85 8.36 13.54
CA ASP A 79 -0.32 8.66 12.69
C ASP A 79 -0.54 7.53 11.67
N PHE A 80 -0.97 6.36 12.15
CA PHE A 80 -1.24 5.17 11.34
C PHE A 80 -2.27 5.43 10.25
N LYS A 81 -3.23 6.34 10.50
CA LYS A 81 -4.24 6.73 9.52
C LYS A 81 -3.64 7.51 8.36
N LYS A 82 -2.70 8.43 8.64
CA LYS A 82 -1.96 9.15 7.59
C LYS A 82 -1.08 8.21 6.78
N SER A 83 -0.40 7.28 7.42
CA SER A 83 0.40 6.26 6.74
C SER A 83 -0.47 5.41 5.80
N TYR A 84 -1.58 4.89 6.34
CA TYR A 84 -2.56 4.11 5.58
C TYR A 84 -3.05 4.85 4.33
N GLN A 85 -3.46 6.10 4.51
CA GLN A 85 -3.97 6.92 3.42
C GLN A 85 -2.88 7.16 2.37
N SER A 86 -1.65 7.46 2.80
CA SER A 86 -0.51 7.64 1.89
C SER A 86 -0.19 6.40 1.07
N HIS A 87 -0.25 5.21 1.67
CA HIS A 87 -0.03 3.95 0.96
C HIS A 87 -1.20 3.63 0.01
N ILE A 88 -2.46 3.89 0.40
CA ILE A 88 -3.62 3.70 -0.49
C ILE A 88 -3.57 4.65 -1.68
N ASP A 89 -3.24 5.91 -1.47
CA ASP A 89 -3.19 6.90 -2.56
C ASP A 89 -2.07 6.56 -3.54
N ALA A 90 -0.91 6.10 -3.06
CA ALA A 90 0.14 5.55 -3.91
C ALA A 90 -0.34 4.30 -4.69
N ALA A 91 -1.01 3.35 -4.03
CA ALA A 91 -1.54 2.14 -4.66
C ALA A 91 -2.54 2.47 -5.79
N LYS A 92 -3.43 3.44 -5.55
CA LYS A 92 -4.37 3.93 -6.56
C LYS A 92 -3.65 4.58 -7.73
N GLY A 93 -2.67 5.43 -7.47
CA GLY A 93 -1.85 6.07 -8.51
C GLY A 93 -1.20 5.06 -9.43
N PHE A 94 -0.52 4.05 -8.86
CA PHE A 94 0.06 2.96 -9.64
C PHE A 94 -0.99 2.13 -10.38
N THR A 95 -2.16 1.91 -9.80
CA THR A 95 -3.25 1.17 -10.46
C THR A 95 -3.81 1.91 -11.67
N ILE A 96 -4.00 3.23 -11.57
CA ILE A 96 -4.43 4.06 -12.70
C ILE A 96 -3.39 3.99 -13.82
N LEU A 97 -2.12 4.21 -13.49
CA LEU A 97 -1.04 4.21 -14.47
C LEU A 97 -0.86 2.84 -15.16
N LYS A 98 -1.03 1.75 -14.40
CA LYS A 98 -1.10 0.39 -14.92
C LYS A 98 -2.20 0.26 -15.99
N HIS A 99 -3.42 0.71 -15.66
CA HIS A 99 -4.54 0.63 -16.60
C HIS A 99 -4.34 1.51 -17.84
N GLU A 100 -3.75 2.70 -17.71
CA GLU A 100 -3.42 3.56 -18.84
C GLU A 100 -2.37 2.93 -19.75
N ALA A 101 -1.26 2.42 -19.18
CA ALA A 101 -0.21 1.74 -19.93
C ALA A 101 -0.77 0.50 -20.66
N ARG A 102 -1.62 -0.28 -20.01
CA ARG A 102 -2.28 -1.43 -20.60
C ARG A 102 -3.25 -1.05 -21.72
N ALA A 103 -4.05 0.00 -21.52
CA ALA A 103 -4.97 0.48 -22.54
C ALA A 103 -4.21 0.99 -23.78
N LEU A 104 -3.09 1.68 -23.57
CA LEU A 104 -2.22 2.13 -24.65
C LEU A 104 -1.69 0.94 -25.47
N VAL A 105 -1.21 -0.11 -24.80
CA VAL A 105 -0.67 -1.33 -25.45
C VAL A 105 -1.76 -2.15 -26.14
N LEU A 106 -2.95 -2.30 -25.56
CA LEU A 106 -3.96 -3.23 -26.07
C LEU A 106 -4.95 -2.60 -27.06
N ALA A 107 -5.31 -1.32 -26.88
CA ALA A 107 -6.45 -0.73 -27.61
C ALA A 107 -6.06 0.47 -28.48
N PHE A 108 -5.13 1.30 -28.02
CA PHE A 108 -4.87 2.58 -28.68
C PHE A 108 -3.67 2.56 -29.62
N HIS A 109 -2.73 1.63 -29.43
CA HIS A 109 -1.50 1.65 -30.22
C HIS A 109 -1.72 1.51 -31.73
N GLU A 110 -2.75 0.80 -32.21
CA GLU A 110 -3.00 0.62 -33.65
C GLU A 110 -3.52 1.90 -34.32
N ASN A 111 -4.22 2.75 -33.56
CA ASN A 111 -4.89 3.94 -34.07
C ASN A 111 -4.05 5.22 -33.94
N MET A 112 -2.89 5.15 -33.28
CA MET A 112 -2.00 6.29 -33.04
C MET A 112 -0.87 6.38 -34.07
N GLY A 113 -0.40 7.59 -34.35
CA GLY A 113 0.86 7.79 -35.08
C GLY A 113 2.08 7.43 -34.22
N ASP A 114 3.23 7.15 -34.85
CA ASP A 114 4.46 6.80 -34.10
C ASP A 114 4.94 7.95 -33.18
N ASP A 115 4.75 9.22 -33.60
CA ASP A 115 5.10 10.39 -32.80
C ASP A 115 4.14 10.60 -31.61
N GLU A 116 2.86 10.31 -31.82
CA GLU A 116 1.82 10.36 -30.78
C GLU A 116 2.05 9.27 -29.73
N LEU A 117 2.33 8.04 -30.17
CA LEU A 117 2.69 6.95 -29.28
C LEU A 117 3.93 7.28 -28.44
N ARG A 118 4.95 7.90 -29.05
CA ARG A 118 6.15 8.33 -28.32
C ARG A 118 5.83 9.39 -27.26
N SER A 119 4.95 10.34 -27.58
CA SER A 119 4.50 11.36 -26.64
C SER A 119 3.78 10.74 -25.44
N GLU A 120 2.85 9.82 -25.69
CA GLU A 120 2.10 9.13 -24.63
C GLU A 120 2.99 8.23 -23.77
N THR A 121 3.90 7.46 -24.37
CA THR A 121 4.87 6.66 -23.60
C THR A 121 5.72 7.53 -22.68
N ARG A 122 6.14 8.72 -23.16
CA ARG A 122 6.90 9.67 -22.34
C ARG A 122 6.06 10.25 -21.20
N ARG A 123 4.80 10.59 -21.46
CA ARG A 123 3.86 11.04 -20.41
C ARG A 123 3.72 9.97 -19.31
N LEU A 124 3.51 8.72 -19.69
CA LEU A 124 3.40 7.60 -18.74
C LEU A 124 4.68 7.42 -17.92
N LEU A 125 5.85 7.58 -18.54
CA LEU A 125 7.13 7.51 -17.84
C LEU A 125 7.31 8.65 -16.83
N ASP A 126 6.96 9.87 -17.22
CA ASP A 126 7.06 11.04 -16.34
C ASP A 126 6.10 10.91 -15.16
N GLU A 127 4.87 10.42 -15.39
CA GLU A 127 3.92 10.11 -14.32
C GLU A 127 4.40 8.99 -13.41
N TYR A 128 4.99 7.93 -13.97
CA TYR A 128 5.60 6.85 -13.20
C TYR A 128 6.69 7.40 -12.25
N MET A 129 7.61 8.21 -12.78
CA MET A 129 8.69 8.81 -11.99
C MET A 129 8.16 9.72 -10.88
N ASN A 130 7.10 10.49 -11.16
CA ASN A 130 6.43 11.32 -10.16
C ASN A 130 5.77 10.48 -9.05
N LEU A 131 5.13 9.37 -9.40
CA LEU A 131 4.57 8.43 -8.43
C LEU A 131 5.66 7.78 -7.58
N VAL A 132 6.73 7.28 -8.18
CA VAL A 132 7.86 6.69 -7.44
C VAL A 132 8.48 7.71 -6.47
N ARG A 133 8.61 8.97 -6.88
CA ARG A 133 9.15 10.04 -6.03
C ARG A 133 8.24 10.42 -4.86
N SER A 134 6.92 10.35 -5.05
CA SER A 134 5.93 10.72 -4.03
C SER A 134 5.49 9.53 -3.16
N ALA A 135 5.79 8.30 -3.59
CA ALA A 135 5.41 7.10 -2.88
C ALA A 135 6.12 6.99 -1.51
N PRO A 136 5.40 6.57 -0.46
CA PRO A 136 6.00 6.31 0.85
C PRO A 136 6.98 5.12 0.77
N PRO A 137 7.97 5.05 1.67
CA PRO A 137 8.94 3.97 1.69
C PRO A 137 8.25 2.61 1.89
N THR A 138 8.72 1.60 1.16
CA THR A 138 8.22 0.23 1.24
C THR A 138 9.18 -0.67 2.03
N THR A 139 8.72 -1.86 2.42
CA THR A 139 9.54 -2.84 3.17
C THR A 139 9.76 -4.10 2.34
N THR A 140 10.92 -4.73 2.50
CA THR A 140 11.27 -5.99 1.80
C THR A 140 10.27 -7.12 2.12
N ALA A 141 9.74 -7.15 3.34
CA ALA A 141 8.73 -8.13 3.72
C ALA A 141 7.42 -7.94 2.94
N ALA A 142 6.96 -6.70 2.76
CA ALA A 142 5.79 -6.41 1.95
C ALA A 142 6.04 -6.71 0.46
N PHE A 143 7.24 -6.42 -0.04
CA PHE A 143 7.66 -6.76 -1.40
C PHE A 143 7.60 -8.27 -1.66
N ASN A 144 8.21 -9.07 -0.80
CA ASN A 144 8.20 -10.53 -0.94
C ASN A 144 6.78 -11.10 -0.85
N LYS A 145 5.94 -10.51 0.00
CA LYS A 145 4.53 -10.93 0.12
C LYS A 145 3.72 -10.58 -1.14
N ALA A 146 3.92 -9.39 -1.71
CA ALA A 146 3.30 -8.99 -2.97
C ALA A 146 3.75 -9.91 -4.12
N ARG A 147 5.05 -10.20 -4.20
CA ARG A 147 5.62 -11.11 -5.18
C ARG A 147 4.96 -12.49 -5.11
N ASN A 148 4.92 -13.08 -3.92
CA ASN A 148 4.27 -14.38 -3.71
C ASN A 148 2.78 -14.33 -4.07
N HIS A 149 2.09 -13.22 -3.77
CA HIS A 149 0.68 -13.05 -4.12
C HIS A 149 0.48 -13.03 -5.64
N ILE A 150 1.29 -12.27 -6.37
CA ILE A 150 1.22 -12.17 -7.84
C ILE A 150 1.55 -13.51 -8.50
N GLU A 151 2.61 -14.19 -8.02
CA GLU A 151 3.04 -15.50 -8.54
C GLU A 151 2.04 -16.61 -8.24
N SER A 152 1.39 -16.61 -7.06
CA SER A 152 0.46 -17.66 -6.64
C SER A 152 -0.98 -17.46 -7.14
N GLU A 153 -1.48 -16.23 -7.20
CA GLU A 153 -2.89 -15.98 -7.51
C GLU A 153 -3.17 -15.74 -8.99
N GLY A 154 -2.16 -15.52 -9.84
CA GLY A 154 -2.33 -15.40 -11.30
C GLY A 154 -3.24 -14.25 -11.78
N ARG A 155 -3.81 -13.43 -10.88
CA ARG A 155 -4.75 -12.32 -11.17
C ARG A 155 -4.08 -11.15 -11.90
N HIS A 156 -2.75 -11.15 -11.94
CA HIS A 156 -1.94 -10.09 -12.53
C HIS A 156 -0.88 -10.64 -13.48
N LYS A 157 -1.20 -11.67 -14.26
CA LYS A 157 -0.34 -12.03 -15.39
C LYS A 157 -0.15 -10.79 -16.27
N SER A 158 1.09 -10.33 -16.37
CA SER A 158 1.51 -9.34 -17.36
C SER A 158 1.18 -9.87 -18.75
N VAL A 159 0.99 -8.96 -19.71
CA VAL A 159 0.54 -9.23 -21.09
C VAL A 159 1.54 -10.09 -21.91
N GLU A 160 2.54 -10.71 -21.28
CA GLU A 160 3.51 -11.59 -21.94
C GLU A 160 3.00 -13.01 -22.22
N SER A 161 1.77 -13.37 -21.82
CA SER A 161 1.28 -14.75 -21.95
C SER A 161 0.33 -15.04 -23.13
N GLU A 162 0.31 -14.21 -24.19
CA GLU A 162 -0.28 -14.56 -25.50
C GLU A 162 0.55 -14.04 -26.67
#